data_AF-A0A1L8GQH2-F1
#
_entry.id   AF-A0A1L8GQH2-F1
#
_cell.length_a   1.000
_cell.length_b   1.000
_cell.length_c   1.000
_cell.angle_alpha   90.00
_cell.angle_beta   90.00
_cell.angle_gamma   90.00
#
_symmetry.space_group_name_H-M   'P 1'
#
loop_
_entity.id
_entity.type
_entity.pdbx_description
1 polymer ?
#
loop_
_entity_poly.entity_id
_entity_poly.type
_entity_poly.pdbx_seq_one_letter_code
_entity_poly.pdbx_strand_id
1 'polypeptide(L)'
;MSSLSSYALRMSRLSARIFGEVVRPTDQRSMKVVKMFSEPPLAKRKEVYDWYPPHNTYVSLMRNLRYLGLYRDEHEDFKEEMRRLRKLRGKGTPKKGEGKRAMKKK
;
A
#
# COMPACT_ATOMS: atom_id res chain seq x y z
N MET A 1 -3.05 -12.23 -50.40
CA MET A 1 -3.99 -12.58 -49.31
C MET A 1 -5.39 -12.43 -49.87
N SER A 2 -6.13 -13.51 -50.15
CA SER A 2 -7.51 -13.38 -50.64
C SER A 2 -8.36 -12.67 -49.58
N SER A 3 -9.20 -11.73 -50.01
CA SER A 3 -10.13 -11.06 -49.11
C SER A 3 -11.14 -12.07 -48.55
N LEU A 4 -11.45 -11.94 -47.25
CA LEU A 4 -12.41 -12.81 -46.58
C LEU A 4 -13.77 -12.78 -47.27
N SER A 5 -14.41 -13.94 -47.40
CA SER A 5 -15.78 -14.06 -47.90
C SER A 5 -16.76 -13.30 -47.01
N SER A 6 -17.81 -12.72 -47.62
CA SER A 6 -18.90 -12.05 -46.89
C SER A 6 -19.54 -12.95 -45.83
N TYR A 7 -19.66 -14.25 -46.12
CA TYR A 7 -20.17 -15.23 -45.15
C TYR A 7 -19.26 -15.35 -43.93
N ALA A 8 -17.93 -15.44 -44.13
CA ALA A 8 -16.96 -15.53 -43.04
C ALA A 8 -17.00 -14.29 -42.13
N LEU A 9 -17.16 -13.09 -42.70
CA LEU A 9 -17.33 -11.85 -41.93
C LEU A 9 -18.64 -11.81 -41.13
N ARG A 10 -19.73 -12.41 -41.64
CA ARG A 10 -20.98 -12.52 -40.89
C ARG A 10 -20.86 -13.53 -39.75
N MET A 11 -20.19 -14.65 -39.99
CA MET A 11 -19.92 -15.66 -38.96
C MET A 11 -19.02 -15.13 -37.84
N SER A 12 -17.95 -14.38 -38.15
CA SER A 12 -17.07 -13.79 -37.13
C SER A 12 -17.78 -12.73 -36.27
N ARG A 13 -18.67 -11.93 -36.86
CA ARG A 13 -19.51 -10.99 -36.10
C ARG A 13 -20.51 -11.70 -35.19
N LEU A 14 -21.10 -12.79 -35.68
CA LEU A 14 -22.02 -13.61 -34.89
C LEU A 14 -21.30 -14.24 -33.69
N SER A 15 -20.13 -14.86 -33.90
CA SER A 15 -19.35 -15.45 -32.82
C SER A 15 -18.94 -14.40 -31.79
N ALA A 16 -18.44 -13.24 -32.22
CA ALA A 16 -18.08 -12.16 -31.32
C ALA A 16 -19.27 -11.70 -30.46
N ARG A 17 -20.48 -11.65 -31.02
CA ARG A 17 -21.68 -11.30 -30.27
C ARG A 17 -22.10 -12.39 -29.27
N ILE A 18 -21.98 -13.67 -29.65
CA ILE A 18 -22.30 -14.81 -28.78
C ILE A 18 -21.36 -14.85 -27.57
N PHE A 19 -20.07 -14.61 -27.78
CA PHE A 19 -19.05 -14.68 -26.72
C PHE A 19 -18.80 -13.35 -26.00
N GLY A 20 -19.53 -12.28 -26.34
CA GLY A 20 -19.38 -10.97 -25.69
C GLY A 20 -18.09 -10.21 -26.06
N GLU A 21 -17.49 -10.55 -27.19
CA GLU A 21 -16.31 -9.87 -27.73
C GLU A 21 -16.71 -8.62 -28.55
N VAL A 22 -15.71 -7.90 -29.05
CA VAL A 22 -15.91 -6.65 -29.79
C VAL A 22 -16.49 -6.92 -31.18
N VAL A 23 -17.76 -6.58 -31.39
CA VAL A 23 -18.50 -6.83 -32.65
C VAL A 23 -18.18 -5.81 -33.76
N ARG A 24 -17.93 -4.55 -33.40
CA ARG A 24 -17.64 -3.48 -34.37
C ARG A 24 -16.17 -3.52 -34.75
N PRO A 25 -15.82 -3.37 -36.05
CA PRO A 25 -14.42 -3.22 -36.43
C PRO A 25 -13.86 -2.00 -35.70
N THR A 26 -12.87 -2.24 -34.84
CA THR A 26 -12.34 -1.26 -33.91
C THR A 26 -10.83 -1.18 -34.12
N ASP A 27 -10.30 0.04 -34.15
CA ASP A 27 -8.86 0.26 -34.33
C ASP A 27 -8.04 -0.35 -33.18
N GLN A 28 -6.81 -0.73 -33.48
CA GLN A 28 -5.88 -1.30 -32.48
C GLN A 28 -5.66 -0.36 -31.28
N ARG A 29 -5.70 0.97 -31.49
CA ARG A 29 -5.59 1.95 -30.40
C ARG A 29 -6.80 1.91 -29.45
N SER A 30 -8.00 1.71 -30.00
CA SER A 30 -9.25 1.66 -29.23
C SER A 30 -9.43 0.33 -28.48
N MET A 31 -8.85 -0.76 -29.00
CA MET A 31 -8.79 -2.05 -28.29
C MET A 31 -8.02 -1.97 -26.95
N LYS A 32 -7.16 -0.96 -26.75
CA LYS A 32 -6.50 -0.70 -25.46
C LYS A 32 -7.52 -0.49 -24.33
N VAL A 33 -8.65 0.15 -24.60
CA VAL A 33 -9.69 0.41 -23.59
C VAL A 33 -10.30 -0.90 -23.12
N VAL A 34 -10.62 -1.80 -24.06
CA VAL A 34 -11.12 -3.15 -23.74
C VAL A 34 -10.15 -3.88 -22.82
N LYS A 35 -8.84 -3.84 -23.14
CA LYS A 35 -7.80 -4.47 -22.31
C LYS A 35 -7.65 -3.83 -20.93
N MET A 36 -7.80 -2.50 -20.85
CA MET A 36 -7.71 -1.76 -19.58
C MET A 36 -8.83 -2.12 -18.61
N PHE A 37 -10.01 -2.46 -19.12
CA PHE A 37 -11.16 -2.85 -18.31
C PHE A 37 -11.31 -4.37 -18.14
N SER A 38 -10.65 -5.18 -18.99
CA SER A 38 -10.61 -6.63 -18.81
C SER A 38 -9.74 -7.05 -17.63
N GLU A 39 -8.74 -6.24 -17.27
CA GLU A 39 -7.85 -6.50 -16.14
C GLU A 39 -8.05 -5.47 -15.02
N PRO A 40 -7.86 -5.86 -13.74
CA PRO A 40 -7.85 -4.88 -12.66
C PRO A 40 -6.66 -3.92 -12.82
N PRO A 41 -6.87 -2.62 -12.59
CA PRO A 41 -5.80 -1.64 -12.68
C PRO A 41 -4.73 -1.95 -11.64
N LEU A 42 -3.47 -1.63 -11.96
CA LEU A 42 -2.29 -1.94 -11.14
C LEU A 42 -2.48 -1.52 -9.67
N ALA A 43 -2.99 -0.31 -9.43
CA ALA A 43 -3.19 0.23 -8.08
C ALA A 43 -4.21 -0.56 -7.22
N LYS A 44 -5.14 -1.29 -7.84
CA LYS A 44 -6.11 -2.13 -7.14
C LYS A 44 -5.64 -3.57 -6.93
N ARG A 45 -4.46 -3.93 -7.45
CA ARG A 45 -3.89 -5.26 -7.20
C ARG A 45 -3.45 -5.33 -5.75
N LYS A 46 -3.79 -6.44 -5.08
CA LYS A 46 -3.48 -6.65 -3.66
C LYS A 46 -2.00 -6.50 -3.37
N GLU A 47 -1.16 -7.02 -4.25
CA GLU A 47 0.30 -6.88 -4.20
C GLU A 47 0.79 -5.44 -4.11
N VAL A 48 0.02 -4.48 -4.64
CA VAL A 48 0.40 -3.06 -4.65
C VAL A 48 -0.08 -2.34 -3.40
N TYR A 49 -1.38 -2.43 -3.06
CA TYR A 49 -1.89 -1.67 -1.91
C TYR A 49 -1.60 -2.32 -0.55
N ASP A 50 -1.51 -3.65 -0.49
CA ASP A 50 -1.14 -4.40 0.73
C ASP A 50 0.38 -4.64 0.83
N TRP A 51 1.19 -3.86 0.12
CA TRP A 51 2.64 -4.04 0.09
C TRP A 51 3.28 -3.96 1.48
N TYR A 52 2.87 -2.99 2.29
CA TYR A 52 3.36 -2.84 3.66
C TYR A 52 2.40 -3.48 4.66
N PRO A 53 2.89 -4.32 5.58
CA PRO A 53 2.10 -4.76 6.71
C PRO A 53 1.57 -3.59 7.53
N PRO A 54 0.43 -3.74 8.22
CA PRO A 54 -0.13 -2.70 9.08
C PRO A 54 0.70 -2.52 10.36
N HIS A 55 1.84 -1.82 10.27
CA HIS A 55 2.79 -1.66 11.39
C HIS A 55 2.14 -1.09 12.65
N ASN A 56 1.21 -0.14 12.51
CA ASN A 56 0.51 0.47 13.65
C ASN A 56 -0.28 -0.54 14.48
N THR A 57 -0.89 -1.55 13.84
CA THR A 57 -1.65 -2.58 14.56
C THR A 57 -0.73 -3.48 15.34
N TYR A 58 0.37 -3.95 14.73
CA TYR A 58 1.38 -4.77 15.42
C TYR A 58 2.03 -4.03 16.59
N VAL A 59 2.48 -2.80 16.36
CA VAL A 59 3.13 -1.99 17.42
C VAL A 59 2.16 -1.75 18.57
N SER A 60 0.91 -1.36 18.28
CA SER A 60 -0.09 -1.14 19.33
C SER A 60 -0.44 -2.43 20.08
N LEU A 61 -0.59 -3.54 19.36
CA LEU A 61 -0.91 -4.84 19.94
C LEU A 61 0.20 -5.29 20.90
N MET A 62 1.44 -5.32 20.44
CA MET A 62 2.58 -5.77 21.27
C MET A 62 2.81 -4.86 22.47
N ARG A 63 2.61 -3.55 22.29
CA ARG A 63 2.67 -2.59 23.40
C ARG A 63 1.59 -2.85 24.45
N ASN A 64 0.36 -3.13 24.04
CA ASN A 64 -0.73 -3.47 24.95
C ASN A 64 -0.45 -4.78 25.69
N LEU A 65 0.05 -5.81 24.99
CA LEU A 65 0.43 -7.08 25.61
C LEU A 65 1.57 -6.90 26.62
N ARG A 66 2.53 -6.00 26.35
CA ARG A 66 3.59 -5.64 27.31
C ARG A 66 3.01 -5.03 28.58
N TYR A 67 2.07 -4.08 28.45
CA TYR A 67 1.43 -3.46 29.61
C TYR A 67 0.57 -4.44 30.42
N LEU A 68 -0.01 -5.43 29.78
CA LEU A 68 -0.74 -6.52 30.45
C LEU A 68 0.20 -7.58 31.06
N GLY A 69 1.51 -7.50 30.84
CA GLY A 69 2.49 -8.48 31.31
C GLY A 69 2.48 -9.80 30.53
N LEU A 70 1.80 -9.85 29.38
CA LEU A 70 1.68 -11.05 28.53
C LEU A 70 2.82 -11.15 27.50
N TYR A 71 3.52 -10.05 27.26
CA TYR A 71 4.65 -9.98 26.32
C TYR A 71 5.82 -9.24 26.96
N ARG A 72 7.04 -9.75 26.77
CA ARG A 72 8.28 -9.10 27.23
C ARG A 72 9.03 -8.52 26.04
N ASP A 73 9.14 -7.19 25.99
CA ASP A 73 9.86 -6.45 24.96
C ASP A 73 11.22 -5.99 25.49
N GLU A 74 12.26 -6.80 25.26
CA GLU A 74 13.63 -6.51 25.71
C GLU A 74 14.19 -5.23 25.08
N HIS A 75 13.74 -4.89 23.87
CA HIS A 75 14.22 -3.70 23.16
C HIS A 75 13.68 -2.42 23.81
N GLU A 76 12.39 -2.39 24.14
CA GLU A 76 11.82 -1.25 24.87
C GLU A 76 12.33 -1.18 26.31
N ASP A 77 12.53 -2.31 27.00
CA ASP A 77 13.13 -2.35 28.34
C ASP A 77 14.53 -1.70 28.34
N PHE A 78 15.38 -2.05 27.37
CA PHE A 78 16.70 -1.45 27.21
C PHE A 78 16.62 0.06 26.94
N LYS A 79 15.71 0.49 26.06
CA LYS A 79 15.53 1.92 25.74
C LYS A 79 15.05 2.72 26.93
N GLU A 80 14.16 2.17 27.74
CA GLU A 80 13.65 2.81 28.95
C GLU A 80 14.74 2.96 30.02
N GLU A 81 15.52 1.91 30.26
CA GLU A 81 16.63 1.97 31.21
C GLU A 81 17.70 2.98 30.78
N MET A 82 18.07 2.98 29.49
CA MET A 82 19.00 3.98 28.95
C MET A 82 18.45 5.40 29.06
N ARG A 83 17.14 5.59 28.90
CA ARG A 83 16.49 6.89 29.07
C ARG A 83 16.50 7.32 30.54
N ARG A 84 16.31 6.39 31.49
CA ARG A 84 16.39 6.62 32.94
C ARG A 84 17.79 7.12 33.34
N LEU A 85 18.83 6.39 32.93
CA LEU A 85 20.23 6.77 33.21
C LEU A 85 20.61 8.12 32.58
N ARG A 86 20.16 8.40 31.36
CA ARG A 86 20.38 9.71 30.70
C ARG A 86 19.76 10.86 31.48
N LYS A 87 18.55 10.67 32.02
CA LYS A 87 17.87 11.67 32.87
C LYS A 87 18.65 11.92 34.15
N LEU A 88 19.12 10.86 34.83
CA LEU A 88 19.94 10.98 36.05
C LEU A 88 21.24 11.75 35.81
N ARG A 89 21.84 11.60 34.63
CA ARG A 89 23.03 12.38 34.20
C ARG A 89 22.71 13.84 33.81
N GLY A 90 21.47 14.29 33.93
CA GLY A 90 21.04 15.61 33.47
C GLY A 90 20.99 15.77 31.95
N LYS A 91 21.17 14.69 31.18
CA LYS A 91 21.06 14.68 29.71
C LYS A 91 19.68 14.18 29.25
N GLY A 92 18.65 14.50 30.02
CA GLY A 92 17.26 14.22 29.68
C GLY A 92 16.80 15.06 28.49
N THR A 93 15.77 14.59 27.79
CA THR A 93 15.10 15.40 26.77
C THR A 93 14.49 16.64 27.43
N PRO A 94 14.80 17.87 26.97
CA PRO A 94 14.20 19.08 27.52
C PRO A 94 12.69 19.09 27.26
N LYS A 95 11.93 19.82 28.08
CA LYS A 95 10.50 20.01 27.80
C LYS A 95 10.34 20.74 26.47
N LYS A 96 9.29 20.38 25.72
CA LYS A 96 8.99 20.99 24.43
C LYS A 96 8.83 22.51 24.64
N GLY A 97 9.63 23.32 23.92
CA GLY A 97 9.65 24.78 24.07
C GLY A 97 10.81 25.32 24.94
N GLU A 98 11.36 24.53 25.87
CA GLU A 98 12.48 24.91 26.75
C GLU A 98 13.85 24.49 26.17
N GLY A 99 13.93 24.37 24.85
CA GLY A 99 15.17 24.00 24.17
C GLY A 99 16.26 25.06 24.32
N LYS A 100 17.48 24.73 23.91
CA LYS A 100 18.65 25.64 23.98
C LYS A 100 18.40 27.04 23.37
N ARG A 101 17.53 27.13 22.35
CA ARG A 101 17.15 28.42 21.73
C ARG A 101 16.31 29.30 22.66
N ALA A 102 15.46 28.73 23.50
CA ALA A 102 14.63 29.47 24.44
C ALA A 102 15.46 30.03 25.61
N MET A 103 16.45 29.28 26.09
CA MET A 103 17.37 29.76 27.13
C MET A 103 18.25 30.93 26.68
N LYS A 104 18.56 31.03 25.38
CA LYS A 104 19.36 32.12 24.80
C LYS A 104 18.59 33.42 24.54
N LYS A 105 17.26 33.40 24.61
CA LYS A 105 16.40 34.57 24.37
C LYS A 105 16.06 35.34 25.65
N LYS A 106 16.45 34.81 26.81
CA LYS A 106 16.44 35.51 28.10
C LYS A 106 17.76 36.26 28.25
#